data_AF-A0A6I6G804-F1
#
_entry.id   AF-A0A6I6G804-F1
#
_cell.length_a   1.000
_cell.length_b   1.000
_cell.length_c   1.000
_cell.angle_alpha   90.00
_cell.angle_beta   90.00
_cell.angle_gamma   90.00
#
_symmetry.space_group_name_H-M   'P 1'
#
loop_
_entity.id
_entity.type
_entity.pdbx_description
1 polymer ?
#
loop_
_entity_poly.entity_id
_entity_poly.type
_entity_poly.pdbx_seq_one_letter_code
_entity_poly.pdbx_strand_id
1 'polypeptide(L)'
;MKKTVVSLLLLFAIWHHADAQIFIRDSADIPKSNTPQVLPKALHFLVMGDWGRNGADHQREVAAQMGKTASDMKTQFIIATGDNFYPSGVMSEHDPLFHYSFENIYTDFSLQWDWYLILGNHDYMTNPDAQVKYSSISRRWKMPARYYSKKFAINGDTTQQVLIAFIDTNPLIPQFYGSPQYGAAVTNQDSTEQKNGWKMY
;
A
#
# COMPACT_ATOMS: atom_id res chain seq x y z
N MET A 1 1.12 65.55 2.81
CA MET A 1 1.90 64.50 2.11
C MET A 1 1.45 63.13 2.62
N LYS A 2 0.64 62.40 1.85
CA LYS A 2 0.27 61.00 2.16
C LYS A 2 1.18 60.10 1.30
N LYS A 3 1.96 59.23 1.93
CA LYS A 3 2.81 58.24 1.26
C LYS A 3 1.93 57.04 0.86
N THR A 4 1.77 56.83 -0.43
CA THR A 4 1.16 55.61 -0.96
C THR A 4 2.24 54.54 -1.03
N VAL A 5 2.13 53.48 -0.22
CA VAL A 5 2.97 52.29 -0.33
C VAL A 5 2.28 51.36 -1.33
N VAL A 6 2.92 51.10 -2.47
CA VAL A 6 2.50 50.05 -3.41
C VAL A 6 3.29 48.80 -3.04
N SER A 7 2.62 47.84 -2.41
CA SER A 7 3.18 46.50 -2.20
C SER A 7 2.95 45.67 -3.47
N LEU A 8 4.04 45.30 -4.14
CA LEU A 8 4.02 44.36 -5.27
C LEU A 8 4.18 42.94 -4.70
N LEU A 9 3.11 42.16 -4.68
CA LEU A 9 3.18 40.72 -4.39
C LEU A 9 3.40 39.96 -5.70
N LEU A 10 4.60 39.41 -5.88
CA LEU A 10 4.92 38.44 -6.93
C LEU A 10 4.59 37.03 -6.41
N LEU A 11 3.43 36.50 -6.81
CA LEU A 11 3.06 35.10 -6.62
C LEU A 11 3.70 34.27 -7.74
N PHE A 12 4.75 33.51 -7.43
CA PHE A 12 5.21 32.43 -8.30
C PHE A 12 4.28 31.22 -8.14
N ALA A 13 3.35 31.04 -9.07
CA ALA A 13 2.60 29.80 -9.19
C ALA A 13 3.47 28.77 -9.92
N ILE A 14 4.09 27.85 -9.18
CA ILE A 14 4.82 26.74 -9.78
C ILE A 14 3.81 25.66 -10.15
N TRP A 15 3.41 25.63 -11.42
CA TRP A 15 2.59 24.56 -11.98
C TRP A 15 3.41 23.28 -12.04
N HIS A 16 3.20 22.36 -11.10
CA HIS A 16 3.66 20.98 -11.23
C HIS A 16 2.51 20.17 -11.80
N HIS A 17 2.58 19.83 -13.08
CA HIS A 17 1.75 18.78 -13.65
C HIS A 17 2.31 17.44 -13.15
N ALA A 18 1.60 16.79 -12.23
CA ALA A 18 1.81 15.39 -11.95
C ALA A 18 0.89 14.60 -12.91
N ASP A 19 1.47 14.09 -13.99
CA ASP A 19 0.74 13.17 -14.86
C ASP A 19 0.73 11.78 -14.20
N ALA A 20 -0.45 11.34 -13.77
CA ALA A 20 -0.67 9.99 -13.26
C ALA A 20 -1.33 9.14 -14.35
N GLN A 21 -0.72 8.01 -14.71
CA GLN A 21 -1.36 7.01 -15.55
C GLN A 21 -1.98 5.94 -14.65
N ILE A 22 -3.30 5.90 -14.58
CA ILE A 22 -4.05 4.86 -13.87
C ILE A 22 -4.44 3.80 -14.90
N PHE A 23 -3.94 2.58 -14.72
CA PHE A 23 -4.46 1.41 -15.44
C PHE A 23 -5.59 0.80 -14.60
N ILE A 24 -6.82 1.23 -14.86
CA ILE A 24 -8.01 0.46 -14.46
C ILE A 24 -8.31 -0.48 -15.61
N ARG A 25 -8.52 -1.77 -15.32
CA ARG A 25 -8.98 -2.75 -16.32
C ARG A 25 -10.40 -2.50 -16.83
N ASP A 26 -11.04 -1.39 -16.42
CA ASP A 26 -12.33 -0.95 -16.93
C ASP A 26 -12.45 0.59 -16.83
N SER A 27 -12.15 1.29 -17.92
CA SER A 27 -12.69 2.62 -18.24
C SER A 27 -12.53 2.88 -19.74
N ALA A 28 -13.63 3.22 -20.40
CA ALA A 28 -13.78 3.11 -21.86
C ALA A 28 -12.99 4.13 -22.70
N ASP A 29 -12.35 5.13 -22.08
CA ASP A 29 -11.92 6.34 -22.81
C ASP A 29 -10.42 6.71 -22.67
N ILE A 30 -9.56 5.79 -22.20
CA ILE A 30 -8.10 5.97 -22.28
C ILE A 30 -7.59 5.20 -23.51
N PRO A 31 -6.78 5.82 -24.41
CA PRO A 31 -6.17 5.11 -25.53
C PRO A 31 -5.46 3.85 -25.03
N LYS A 32 -5.97 2.68 -25.46
CA LYS A 32 -5.39 1.37 -25.13
C LYS A 32 -4.01 1.24 -25.77
N SER A 33 -2.97 1.71 -25.09
CA SER A 33 -1.64 1.17 -25.30
C SER A 33 -1.63 -0.25 -24.75
N ASN A 34 -1.65 -1.26 -25.62
CA ASN A 34 -1.58 -2.67 -25.23
C ASN A 34 -0.21 -3.07 -24.66
N THR A 35 0.73 -2.12 -24.53
CA THR A 35 2.05 -2.35 -23.95
C THR A 35 2.27 -1.36 -22.81
N PRO A 36 2.55 -1.84 -21.59
CA PRO A 36 2.99 -0.99 -20.49
C PRO A 36 4.25 -0.20 -20.89
N GLN A 37 4.29 1.10 -20.60
CA GLN A 37 5.43 1.96 -20.94
C GLN A 37 6.16 2.40 -19.67
N VAL A 38 7.47 2.16 -19.64
CA VAL A 38 8.34 2.70 -18.59
C VAL A 38 8.59 4.17 -18.86
N LEU A 39 7.90 5.04 -18.13
CA LEU A 39 8.08 6.49 -18.18
C LEU A 39 9.32 6.91 -17.38
N PRO A 40 10.32 7.60 -17.97
CA PRO A 40 11.59 7.92 -17.32
C PRO A 40 11.50 8.83 -16.07
N LYS A 41 10.38 9.53 -15.87
CA LYS A 41 10.16 10.47 -14.77
C LYS A 41 8.93 10.12 -13.92
N ALA A 42 8.52 8.85 -13.95
CA ALA A 42 7.39 8.37 -13.16
C ALA A 42 7.85 7.44 -12.04
N LEU A 43 6.98 7.30 -11.04
CA LEU A 43 7.09 6.28 -10.01
C LEU A 43 6.38 5.01 -10.49
N HIS A 44 7.09 3.89 -10.55
CA HIS A 44 6.52 2.61 -11.00
C HIS A 44 6.36 1.67 -9.82
N PHE A 45 5.13 1.29 -9.50
CA PHE A 45 4.84 0.35 -8.42
C PHE A 45 3.64 -0.52 -8.76
N LEU A 46 3.54 -1.70 -8.13
CA LEU A 46 2.37 -2.56 -8.24
C LEU A 46 1.43 -2.35 -7.07
N VAL A 47 0.13 -2.53 -7.31
CA VAL A 47 -0.91 -2.53 -6.28
C VAL A 47 -1.72 -3.82 -6.41
N MET A 48 -1.97 -4.49 -5.29
CA MET A 48 -2.80 -5.69 -5.23
C MET A 48 -3.53 -5.79 -3.90
N GLY A 49 -4.64 -6.54 -3.85
CA GLY A 49 -5.42 -6.82 -2.64
C GLY A 49 -5.99 -8.24 -2.70
N ASP A 50 -6.56 -8.70 -1.59
CA ASP A 50 -7.40 -9.90 -1.55
C ASP A 50 -6.69 -11.16 -2.06
N TRP A 51 -5.53 -11.50 -1.49
CA TRP A 51 -4.57 -12.35 -2.19
C TRP A 51 -4.14 -13.65 -1.50
N GLY A 52 -3.97 -13.70 -0.18
CA GLY A 52 -3.29 -14.84 0.45
C GLY A 52 -4.16 -16.07 0.64
N ARG A 53 -3.97 -17.08 -0.22
CA ARG A 53 -4.78 -18.31 -0.25
C ARG A 53 -3.92 -19.59 -0.42
N ASN A 54 -2.71 -19.62 0.15
CA ASN A 54 -1.80 -20.78 0.07
C ASN A 54 -1.53 -21.23 -1.39
N GLY A 55 -1.46 -20.27 -2.31
CA GLY A 55 -1.29 -20.51 -3.73
C GLY A 55 -2.54 -20.99 -4.49
N ALA A 56 -3.70 -21.09 -3.84
CA ALA A 56 -4.98 -21.40 -4.48
C ALA A 56 -5.63 -20.17 -5.14
N ASP A 57 -6.79 -20.36 -5.78
CA ASP A 57 -7.61 -19.30 -6.41
C ASP A 57 -6.81 -18.35 -7.30
N HIS A 58 -5.99 -18.94 -8.18
CA HIS A 58 -5.10 -18.23 -9.10
C HIS A 58 -4.01 -17.38 -8.46
N GLN A 59 -3.76 -17.49 -7.15
CA GLN A 59 -2.75 -16.69 -6.48
C GLN A 59 -1.34 -16.90 -7.10
N ARG A 60 -0.98 -18.14 -7.46
CA ARG A 60 0.31 -18.45 -8.11
C ARG A 60 0.40 -17.87 -9.51
N GLU A 61 -0.68 -17.95 -10.27
CA GLU A 61 -0.77 -17.43 -11.63
C GLU A 61 -0.70 -15.89 -11.64
N VAL A 62 -1.37 -15.24 -10.69
CA VAL A 62 -1.25 -13.80 -10.45
C VAL A 62 0.18 -13.45 -10.04
N ALA A 63 0.82 -14.20 -9.14
CA ALA A 63 2.20 -13.97 -8.74
C ALA A 63 3.18 -14.05 -9.92
N ALA A 64 3.02 -15.06 -10.79
CA ALA A 64 3.83 -15.20 -12.00
C ALA A 64 3.63 -14.03 -12.98
N GLN A 65 2.39 -13.54 -13.13
CA GLN A 65 2.11 -12.38 -13.97
C GLN A 65 2.60 -11.07 -13.36
N MET A 66 2.56 -10.94 -12.03
CA MET A 66 3.17 -9.84 -11.32
C MET A 66 4.68 -9.81 -11.54
N GLY A 67 5.37 -10.94 -11.50
CA GLY A 67 6.81 -11.03 -11.74
C GLY A 67 7.20 -10.48 -13.12
N LYS A 68 6.48 -10.91 -14.16
CA LYS A 68 6.66 -10.39 -15.53
C LYS A 68 6.39 -8.90 -15.61
N THR A 69 5.23 -8.46 -15.10
CA THR A 69 4.83 -7.04 -15.10
C THR A 69 5.85 -6.18 -14.36
N ALA A 70 6.34 -6.63 -13.20
CA ALA A 70 7.31 -5.90 -12.39
C ALA A 70 8.66 -5.75 -13.09
N SER A 71 9.08 -6.79 -13.83
CA SER A 71 10.29 -6.75 -14.65
C SER A 71 10.13 -5.75 -15.81
N ASP A 72 9.03 -5.85 -16.56
CA ASP A 72 8.77 -5.01 -17.72
C ASP A 72 8.61 -3.53 -17.33
N MET A 73 7.98 -3.27 -16.19
CA MET A 73 7.69 -1.92 -15.69
C MET A 73 8.75 -1.32 -14.80
N LYS A 74 9.84 -2.05 -14.52
CA LYS A 74 10.88 -1.63 -13.56
C LYS A 74 10.27 -1.19 -12.23
N THR A 75 9.34 -1.98 -11.72
CA THR A 75 8.65 -1.75 -10.44
C THR A 75 9.66 -1.52 -9.33
N GLN A 76 9.41 -0.48 -8.53
CA GLN A 76 10.30 -0.02 -7.44
C GLN A 76 9.86 -0.55 -6.07
N PHE A 77 8.56 -0.82 -5.90
CA PHE A 77 7.96 -1.41 -4.71
C PHE A 77 6.56 -1.95 -5.02
N ILE A 78 5.96 -2.67 -4.06
CA ILE A 78 4.61 -3.21 -4.13
C ILE A 78 3.77 -2.62 -2.99
N ILE A 79 2.49 -2.35 -3.23
CA ILE A 79 1.49 -2.04 -2.22
C ILE A 79 0.48 -3.19 -2.15
N ALA A 80 0.29 -3.75 -0.96
CA ALA A 80 -0.75 -4.72 -0.67
C ALA A 80 -1.86 -4.05 0.14
N THR A 81 -3.09 -4.01 -0.41
CA THR A 81 -4.22 -3.21 0.10
C THR A 81 -5.09 -3.92 1.13
N GLY A 82 -4.62 -5.03 1.72
CA GLY A 82 -5.33 -5.80 2.73
C GLY A 82 -5.90 -7.12 2.21
N ASP A 83 -6.55 -7.83 3.13
CA ASP A 83 -6.99 -9.21 2.99
C ASP A 83 -5.80 -10.10 2.58
N ASN A 84 -4.75 -9.98 3.39
CA ASN A 84 -3.45 -10.57 3.14
C ASN A 84 -3.46 -12.07 3.41
N PHE A 85 -4.28 -12.58 4.34
CA PHE A 85 -4.39 -14.01 4.63
C PHE A 85 -5.85 -14.44 4.84
N TYR A 86 -6.35 -15.25 3.92
CA TYR A 86 -7.65 -15.90 4.05
C TYR A 86 -7.56 -17.26 4.77
N PRO A 87 -8.66 -17.71 5.41
CA PRO A 87 -9.91 -16.96 5.59
C PRO A 87 -9.89 -16.04 6.82
N SER A 88 -8.87 -16.09 7.69
CA SER A 88 -8.98 -15.46 9.01
C SER A 88 -7.66 -14.92 9.55
N GLY A 89 -6.78 -14.40 8.70
CA GLY A 89 -5.52 -13.80 9.15
C GLY A 89 -4.52 -14.84 9.63
N VAL A 90 -3.62 -14.41 10.51
CA VAL A 90 -2.54 -15.21 11.10
C VAL A 90 -2.57 -15.14 12.62
N MET A 91 -2.05 -16.15 13.31
CA MET A 91 -2.04 -16.20 14.78
C MET A 91 -0.84 -15.48 15.40
N SER A 92 0.31 -15.49 14.74
CA SER A 92 1.56 -14.88 15.21
C SER A 92 2.48 -14.54 14.04
N GLU A 93 3.53 -13.76 14.28
CA GLU A 93 4.57 -13.46 13.31
C GLU A 93 5.36 -14.71 12.86
N HIS A 94 5.17 -15.87 13.49
CA HIS A 94 5.76 -17.15 13.10
C HIS A 94 4.75 -18.12 12.48
N ASP A 95 3.55 -17.64 12.13
CA ASP A 95 2.53 -18.46 11.47
C ASP A 95 3.03 -18.95 10.10
N PRO A 96 2.97 -20.26 9.79
CA PRO A 96 3.38 -20.81 8.50
C PRO A 96 2.67 -20.19 7.29
N LEU A 97 1.51 -19.55 7.47
CA LEU A 97 0.82 -18.85 6.40
C LEU A 97 1.66 -17.75 5.74
N PHE A 98 2.59 -17.12 6.45
CA PHE A 98 3.55 -16.20 5.83
C PHE A 98 4.37 -16.90 4.73
N HIS A 99 4.82 -18.13 4.97
CA HIS A 99 5.53 -18.90 3.95
C HIS A 99 4.59 -19.40 2.85
N TYR A 100 3.46 -19.96 3.24
CA TYR A 100 2.52 -20.61 2.33
C TYR A 100 1.80 -19.66 1.39
N SER A 101 1.49 -18.44 1.86
CA SER A 101 0.74 -17.45 1.11
C SER A 101 1.59 -16.29 0.62
N PHE A 102 2.80 -16.05 1.15
CA PHE A 102 3.62 -14.90 0.75
C PHE A 102 5.04 -15.27 0.29
N GLU A 103 5.87 -15.85 1.16
CA GLU A 103 7.30 -16.06 0.85
C GLU A 103 7.53 -17.08 -0.27
N ASN A 104 6.75 -18.17 -0.30
CA ASN A 104 6.89 -19.22 -1.31
C ASN A 104 5.96 -19.04 -2.51
N ILE A 105 5.25 -17.91 -2.59
CA ILE A 105 4.34 -17.58 -3.69
C ILE A 105 4.93 -16.48 -4.58
N TYR A 106 5.40 -15.39 -3.98
CA TYR A 106 5.93 -14.23 -4.71
C TYR A 106 7.45 -14.31 -4.83
N THR A 107 7.95 -15.34 -5.51
CA THR A 107 9.38 -15.71 -5.55
C THR A 107 10.18 -15.08 -6.68
N ASP A 108 9.52 -14.47 -7.67
CA ASP A 108 10.20 -13.80 -8.77
C ASP A 108 11.17 -12.72 -8.26
N PHE A 109 12.32 -12.57 -8.93
CA PHE A 109 13.36 -11.62 -8.54
C PHE A 109 12.82 -10.18 -8.49
N SER A 110 12.00 -9.81 -9.48
CA SER A 110 11.33 -8.51 -9.58
C SER A 110 10.28 -8.25 -8.49
N LEU A 111 9.95 -9.24 -7.65
CA LEU A 111 9.04 -9.11 -6.52
C LEU A 111 9.74 -9.10 -5.15
N GLN A 112 11.08 -9.15 -5.14
CA GLN A 112 11.88 -9.10 -3.91
C GLN A 112 12.08 -7.68 -3.36
N TRP A 113 11.48 -6.67 -3.99
CA TRP A 113 11.43 -5.28 -3.52
C TRP A 113 10.58 -5.12 -2.25
N ASP A 114 10.55 -3.92 -1.69
CA ASP A 114 9.71 -3.63 -0.52
C ASP A 114 8.23 -3.76 -0.87
N TRP A 115 7.49 -4.45 0.00
CA TRP A 115 6.04 -4.54 0.02
C TRP A 115 5.54 -3.67 1.16
N TYR A 116 4.71 -2.68 0.85
CA TYR A 116 4.04 -1.83 1.83
C TYR A 116 2.62 -2.34 2.01
N LEU A 117 2.29 -2.79 3.21
CA LEU A 117 1.05 -3.52 3.46
C LEU A 117 0.11 -2.74 4.38
N ILE A 118 -1.17 -2.98 4.20
CA ILE A 118 -2.25 -2.59 5.11
C ILE A 118 -3.12 -3.81 5.40
N LEU A 119 -4.03 -3.71 6.38
CA LEU A 119 -4.91 -4.80 6.80
C LEU A 119 -6.27 -4.70 6.10
N GLY A 120 -6.84 -5.84 5.73
CA GLY A 120 -8.26 -5.98 5.41
C GLY A 120 -9.05 -6.58 6.59
N ASN A 121 -10.32 -6.86 6.37
CA ASN A 121 -11.18 -7.42 7.42
C ASN A 121 -10.84 -8.88 7.74
N HIS A 122 -10.39 -9.68 6.77
CA HIS A 122 -10.01 -11.06 7.04
C HIS A 122 -8.78 -11.15 7.95
N ASP A 123 -7.87 -10.18 7.85
CA ASP A 123 -6.67 -10.08 8.69
C ASP A 123 -6.99 -9.78 10.17
N TYR A 124 -8.13 -9.13 10.41
CA TYR A 124 -8.62 -8.73 11.73
C TYR A 124 -9.28 -9.88 12.51
N MET A 125 -9.54 -11.03 11.88
CA MET A 125 -10.27 -12.14 12.51
C MET A 125 -9.44 -12.93 13.53
N THR A 126 -8.12 -12.75 13.57
CA THR A 126 -7.22 -13.45 14.50
C THR A 126 -6.26 -12.50 15.21
N ASN A 127 -5.11 -12.16 14.61
CA ASN A 127 -4.11 -11.31 15.23
C ASN A 127 -3.51 -10.34 14.20
N PRO A 128 -4.12 -9.16 13.99
CA PRO A 128 -3.58 -8.16 13.06
C PRO A 128 -2.19 -7.65 13.47
N ASP A 129 -1.84 -7.66 14.77
CA ASP A 129 -0.50 -7.22 15.22
C ASP A 129 0.62 -8.18 14.83
N ALA A 130 0.29 -9.46 14.56
CA ALA A 130 1.26 -10.41 14.02
C ALA A 130 1.82 -9.95 12.66
N GLN A 131 0.98 -9.36 11.81
CA GLN A 131 1.40 -8.83 10.52
C GLN A 131 2.29 -7.59 10.68
N VAL A 132 2.03 -6.74 11.67
CA VAL A 132 2.94 -5.62 12.00
C VAL A 132 4.29 -6.16 12.45
N LYS A 133 4.30 -7.12 13.38
CA LYS A 133 5.51 -7.75 13.94
C LYS A 133 6.33 -8.50 12.89
N TYR A 134 5.70 -9.10 11.88
CA TYR A 134 6.38 -9.80 10.80
C TYR A 134 7.34 -8.89 10.01
N SER A 135 7.16 -7.56 10.06
CA SER A 135 8.13 -6.59 9.51
C SER A 135 9.54 -6.69 10.11
N SER A 136 9.67 -7.26 11.32
CA SER A 136 10.97 -7.53 11.95
C SER A 136 11.62 -8.84 11.47
N ILE A 137 10.87 -9.71 10.79
CA ILE A 137 11.31 -11.02 10.31
C ILE A 137 11.62 -10.94 8.82
N SER A 138 10.69 -10.44 8.01
CA SER A 138 10.84 -10.39 6.56
C SER A 138 11.35 -9.02 6.11
N ARG A 139 12.53 -9.03 5.45
CA ARG A 139 13.15 -7.83 4.88
C ARG A 139 12.20 -7.04 3.97
N ARG A 140 11.36 -7.75 3.21
CA ARG A 140 10.47 -7.16 2.21
C ARG A 140 9.08 -6.83 2.72
N TRP A 141 8.71 -7.26 3.92
CA TRP A 141 7.42 -6.93 4.52
C TRP A 141 7.52 -5.60 5.29
N LYS A 142 6.94 -4.53 4.77
CA LYS A 142 6.96 -3.19 5.37
C LYS A 142 5.59 -2.83 5.89
N MET A 143 5.38 -3.07 7.19
CA MET A 143 4.16 -2.73 7.89
C MET A 143 4.49 -2.27 9.33
N PRO A 144 4.99 -1.04 9.51
CA PRO A 144 5.49 -0.55 10.80
C PRO A 144 4.41 -0.38 11.89
N ALA A 145 3.17 -0.21 11.46
CA ALA A 145 2.01 0.00 12.29
C ALA A 145 0.76 -0.36 11.48
N ARG A 146 -0.39 -0.45 12.14
CA ARG A 146 -1.66 -0.74 11.47
C ARG A 146 -2.12 0.36 10.52
N TYR A 147 -1.70 1.61 10.73
CA TYR A 147 -1.83 2.72 9.80
C TYR A 147 -0.54 3.53 9.81
N TYR A 148 -0.15 4.07 8.66
CA TYR A 148 1.07 4.85 8.50
C TYR A 148 1.03 5.63 7.20
N SER A 149 2.03 6.46 6.95
CA SER A 149 2.22 7.10 5.66
C SER A 149 3.69 7.07 5.26
N LYS A 150 3.94 7.05 3.95
CA LYS A 150 5.29 7.08 3.41
C LYS A 150 5.39 8.04 2.23
N LYS A 151 6.48 8.80 2.19
CA LYS A 151 6.85 9.60 1.02
C LYS A 151 7.74 8.78 0.09
N PHE A 152 7.42 8.80 -1.20
CA PHE A 152 8.18 8.16 -2.25
C PHE A 152 8.72 9.24 -3.19
N ALA A 153 10.05 9.26 -3.40
CA ALA A 153 10.69 10.14 -4.36
C ALA A 153 10.39 9.68 -5.79
N ILE A 154 9.94 10.60 -6.64
CA ILE A 154 9.69 10.34 -8.06
C ILE A 154 11.06 10.31 -8.75
N ASN A 155 11.41 9.19 -9.38
CA ASN A 155 12.69 9.01 -10.07
C ASN A 155 13.93 9.34 -9.20
N GLY A 156 13.85 9.10 -7.88
CA GLY A 156 14.94 9.39 -6.95
C GLY A 156 15.13 10.88 -6.62
N ASP A 157 14.30 11.77 -7.17
CA ASP A 157 14.32 13.20 -6.86
C ASP A 157 13.61 13.47 -5.52
N THR A 158 14.37 13.81 -4.48
CA THR A 158 13.81 14.08 -3.15
C THR A 158 13.00 15.38 -3.09
N THR A 159 13.06 16.22 -4.11
CA THR A 159 12.25 17.44 -4.21
C THR A 159 10.87 17.20 -4.82
N GLN A 160 10.67 16.07 -5.50
CA GLN A 160 9.40 15.64 -6.09
C GLN A 160 8.96 14.33 -5.46
N GLN A 161 7.97 14.39 -4.57
CA GLN A 161 7.56 13.24 -3.77
C GLN A 161 6.05 13.03 -3.81
N VAL A 162 5.64 11.76 -3.75
CA VAL A 162 4.26 11.35 -3.51
C VAL A 162 4.15 10.88 -2.06
N LEU A 163 3.22 11.45 -1.28
CA LEU A 163 2.83 10.90 0.01
C LEU A 163 1.71 9.88 -0.22
N ILE A 164 1.92 8.65 0.23
CA ILE A 164 0.88 7.62 0.25
C ILE A 164 0.49 7.38 1.71
N ALA A 165 -0.81 7.47 1.98
CA ALA A 165 -1.40 7.17 3.28
C ALA A 165 -1.99 5.75 3.27
N PHE A 166 -1.54 4.93 4.21
CA PHE A 166 -1.98 3.55 4.43
C PHE A 166 -2.95 3.55 5.61
N ILE A 167 -4.24 3.39 5.30
CA ILE A 167 -5.35 3.64 6.22
C ILE A 167 -5.89 2.31 6.74
N ASP A 168 -5.92 2.11 8.06
CA ASP A 168 -6.66 0.99 8.63
C ASP A 168 -8.14 1.36 8.69
N THR A 169 -8.95 0.69 7.87
CA THR A 169 -10.38 0.98 7.77
C THR A 169 -11.20 0.25 8.84
N ASN A 170 -10.68 -0.83 9.45
CA ASN A 170 -11.45 -1.67 10.36
C ASN A 170 -11.91 -0.91 11.63
N PRO A 171 -11.05 -0.12 12.32
CA PRO A 171 -11.47 0.69 13.46
C PRO A 171 -12.37 1.89 13.08
N LEU A 172 -12.55 2.16 11.77
CA LEU A 172 -13.43 3.23 11.30
C LEU A 172 -14.87 2.75 11.09
N ILE A 173 -15.14 1.44 11.27
CA ILE A 173 -16.45 0.83 11.10
C ILE A 173 -17.10 0.63 12.49
N PRO A 174 -18.12 1.43 12.88
CA PRO A 174 -18.71 1.35 14.21
C PRO A 174 -19.25 -0.04 14.58
N GLN A 175 -19.73 -0.79 13.60
CA GLN A 175 -20.30 -2.12 13.77
C GLN A 175 -19.24 -3.14 14.23
N PHE A 176 -17.96 -2.93 13.90
CA PHE A 176 -16.90 -3.88 14.26
C PHE A 176 -16.62 -3.87 15.77
N TYR A 177 -16.88 -2.77 16.48
CA TYR A 177 -16.72 -2.70 17.93
C TYR A 177 -17.68 -3.63 18.69
N GLY A 178 -18.86 -3.90 18.12
CA GLY A 178 -19.83 -4.84 18.68
C GLY A 178 -19.69 -6.28 18.16
N SER A 179 -18.76 -6.53 17.24
CA SER A 179 -18.58 -7.84 16.62
C SER A 179 -17.77 -8.77 17.55
N PRO A 180 -18.24 -10.01 17.82
CA PRO A 180 -17.43 -11.01 18.51
C PRO A 180 -16.12 -11.35 17.79
N GLN A 181 -16.09 -11.18 16.47
CA GLN A 181 -14.95 -11.53 15.62
C GLN A 181 -13.91 -10.40 15.56
N TYR A 182 -14.34 -9.14 15.48
CA TYR A 182 -13.45 -8.00 15.25
C TYR A 182 -13.25 -7.13 16.49
N GLY A 183 -14.18 -7.17 17.44
CA GLY A 183 -14.30 -6.23 18.55
C GLY A 183 -13.01 -6.05 19.33
N ALA A 184 -12.43 -7.16 19.80
CA ALA A 184 -11.19 -7.13 20.58
C ALA A 184 -10.02 -6.49 19.81
N ALA A 185 -9.93 -6.74 18.50
CA ALA A 185 -8.86 -6.22 17.67
C ALA A 185 -9.04 -4.72 17.37
N VAL A 186 -10.27 -4.25 17.14
CA VAL A 186 -10.55 -2.83 16.86
C VAL A 186 -10.55 -1.96 18.12
N THR A 187 -10.93 -2.49 19.29
CA THR A 187 -10.88 -1.74 20.56
C THR A 187 -9.46 -1.42 21.01
N ASN A 188 -8.47 -2.17 20.52
CA ASN A 188 -7.05 -1.95 20.80
C ASN A 188 -6.42 -0.88 19.88
N GLN A 189 -7.21 -0.16 19.07
CA GLN A 189 -6.74 0.91 18.20
C GLN A 189 -7.37 2.25 18.57
N ASP A 190 -6.56 3.32 18.53
CA ASP A 190 -7.04 4.70 18.63
C ASP A 190 -7.40 5.23 17.23
N SER A 191 -8.67 5.08 16.86
CA SER A 191 -9.19 5.59 15.58
C SER A 191 -9.27 7.12 15.54
N THR A 192 -9.16 7.81 16.67
CA THR A 192 -9.07 9.28 16.73
C THR A 192 -7.65 9.74 16.42
N GLU A 193 -6.64 9.05 16.94
CA GLU A 193 -5.23 9.29 16.60
C GLU A 193 -5.02 9.16 15.09
N GLN A 194 -5.52 8.10 14.46
CA GLN A 194 -5.41 7.89 13.01
C GLN A 194 -6.07 9.01 12.17
N LYS A 195 -7.19 9.57 12.63
CA LYS A 195 -7.87 10.68 11.93
C LYS A 195 -7.10 12.00 12.07
N ASN A 196 -6.38 12.17 13.18
CA ASN A 196 -5.72 13.43 13.54
C ASN A 196 -4.21 13.44 13.25
N GLY A 197 -3.59 12.29 12.99
CA GLY A 197 -2.15 12.18 12.76
C GLY A 197 -1.75 10.88 12.07
N TRP A 198 -0.70 10.96 11.24
CA TRP A 198 -0.16 9.81 10.52
C TRP A 198 1.19 9.41 11.11
N LYS A 199 1.38 8.13 11.41
CA LYS A 199 2.70 7.58 11.74
C LYS A 199 3.56 7.63 10.47
N MET A 200 4.67 8.36 10.52
CA MET A 200 5.58 8.50 9.38
C MET A 200 6.53 7.31 9.33
N TYR A 201 6.69 6.70 8.15
CA TYR A 201 7.59 5.57 7.89
C TYR A 201 8.73 5.89 6.93
#